data_AF-K2EAB5-F1
#
_entry.id   AF-K2EAB5-F1
#
_cell.length_a   1.000
_cell.length_b   1.000
_cell.length_c   1.000
_cell.angle_alpha   90.00
_cell.angle_beta   90.00
_cell.angle_gamma   90.00
#
_symmetry.space_group_name_H-M   'P 1'
#
loop_
_entity.id
_entity.type
_entity.pdbx_description
1 polymer ?
#
loop_
_entity_poly.entity_id
_entity_poly.type
_entity_poly.pdbx_seq_one_letter_code
_entity_poly.pdbx_strand_id
1 'polypeptide(L)' 'MTFCYSAGGPKELIRDNENGFLFSSVEELIDKMDKIDLNETLKKKVINNGKKFVKENFSYDVFRSKVMELFKVRLK' A
#
# COMPACT_ATOMS: atom_id res chain seq x y z
N MET A 1 -4.29 -8.83 -0.70
CA MET A 1 -3.40 -8.73 0.46
C MET A 1 -1.99 -8.92 -0.08
N THR A 2 -1.06 -8.06 0.31
CA THR A 2 0.25 -7.98 -0.35
C THR A 2 1.35 -8.05 0.70
N PHE A 3 2.36 -8.87 0.45
CA PHE A 3 3.60 -8.96 1.20
C PHE A 3 4.72 -8.52 0.27
N CYS A 4 5.52 -7.55 0.70
CA CYS A 4 6.60 -7.01 -0.13
C CYS A 4 7.91 -7.01 0.65
N TYR A 5 9.00 -7.28 -0.06
CA TYR A 5 10.33 -7.07 0.50
C TYR A 5 10.54 -5.57 0.79
N SER A 6 11.16 -5.25 1.92
CA SER A 6 11.33 -3.88 2.44
C SER A 6 12.42 -3.08 1.70
N ALA A 7 12.29 -2.99 0.38
CA ALA A 7 13.20 -2.24 -0.48
C ALA A 7 12.46 -1.56 -1.64
N GLY A 8 13.07 -0.49 -2.16
CA GLY A 8 12.60 0.24 -3.33
C GLY A 8 11.17 0.79 -3.19
N GLY A 9 10.46 0.86 -4.31
CA GLY A 9 9.11 1.40 -4.39
C GLY A 9 8.09 0.80 -3.40
N PRO A 10 8.04 -0.52 -3.16
CA PRO A 10 7.14 -1.09 -2.15
C PRO A 10 7.27 -0.49 -0.76
N LYS A 11 8.49 -0.11 -0.34
CA LYS A 11 8.73 0.53 0.97
C LYS A 11 8.10 1.92 1.09
N GLU A 12 7.93 2.62 -0.04
CA GLU A 12 7.30 3.95 -0.08
C GLU A 12 5.77 3.87 -0.05
N LEU A 13 5.20 2.74 -0.48
CA LEU A 13 3.76 2.56 -0.68
C LEU A 13 3.09 1.74 0.43
N ILE A 14 3.79 0.74 0.96
CA ILE A 14 3.26 -0.16 1.97
C ILE A 14 3.60 0.35 3.37
N ARG A 15 2.56 0.53 4.17
CA ARG A 15 2.63 0.77 5.61
C ARG A 15 2.38 -0.56 6.31
N ASP A 16 3.42 -1.08 6.97
CA ASP A 16 3.41 -2.42 7.56
C ASP A 16 2.27 -2.58 8.57
N ASN A 17 1.55 -3.71 8.48
CA ASN A 17 0.32 -4.03 9.24
C ASN A 17 -0.86 -3.06 9.02
N GLU A 18 -0.77 -2.06 8.13
CA GLU A 18 -1.86 -1.12 7.86
C GLU A 18 -2.54 -1.40 6.53
N ASN A 19 -1.78 -1.35 5.43
CA ASN A 19 -2.30 -1.51 4.05
C ASN A 19 -1.63 -2.67 3.29
N GLY A 20 -0.69 -3.36 3.95
CA GLY A 20 0.04 -4.52 3.49
C GLY A 20 1.09 -4.91 4.52
N PHE A 21 2.05 -5.74 4.12
CA PHE A 21 3.13 -6.23 4.98
C PHE A 21 4.48 -6.01 4.32
N LEU A 22 5.43 -5.47 5.07
CA LEU A 22 6.84 -5.41 4.67
C LEU A 22 7.63 -6.48 5.42
N PHE A 23 8.53 -7.16 4.73
CA PHE A 23 9.44 -8.15 5.31
C PHE A 23 10.87 -7.94 4.80
N SER A 24 11.86 -8.35 5.60
CA SER A 24 13.29 -8.24 5.25
C SER A 24 14.00 -9.60 5.21
N SER A 25 13.33 -10.67 5.64
CA SER A 25 13.81 -12.05 5.55
C SER A 25 12.66 -13.03 5.26
N VAL A 26 13.00 -14.28 4.96
CA VAL A 26 12.01 -15.34 4.73
C VAL A 26 11.27 -15.67 6.02
N GLU A 27 11.96 -15.64 7.17
CA GLU A 27 11.38 -15.89 8.48
C GLU A 27 10.32 -14.84 8.81
N GLU A 28 10.63 -13.56 8.61
CA GLU A 28 9.64 -12.48 8.82
C GLU A 28 8.41 -12.62 7.90
N LEU A 29 8.61 -13.09 6.67
CA LEU A 29 7.51 -13.32 5.73
C LEU A 29 6.57 -14.41 6.27
N ILE A 30 7.13 -15.54 6.70
CA ILE A 30 6.38 -16.67 7.25
C ILE A 30 5.63 -16.23 8.52
N ASP A 31 6.31 -15.56 9.46
CA ASP A 31 5.70 -15.06 10.70
C ASP A 31 4.50 -14.15 10.42
N LYS A 32 4.62 -13.26 9.42
CA LYS A 32 3.54 -12.35 9.04
C LYS A 32 2.39 -13.08 8.35
N MET A 33 2.67 -14.12 7.55
CA MET A 33 1.64 -14.97 6.94
C MET A 33 0.84 -15.72 8.02
N ASP A 34 1.52 -16.36 8.96
CA ASP A 34 0.88 -17.11 10.05
C ASP A 34 0.03 -16.19 10.94
N LYS A 35 0.59 -15.04 11.32
CA LYS A 35 -0.12 -14.05 12.14
C LYS A 35 -1.41 -13.56 11.48
N ILE A 36 -1.42 -13.37 10.16
CA ILE A 36 -2.60 -12.84 9.47
C ILE A 36 -3.66 -13.90 9.20
N ASP A 37 -3.25 -15.14 8.93
CA ASP A 37 -4.19 -16.24 8.71
C ASP A 37 -4.92 -16.65 10.00
N LEU A 38 -4.31 -16.45 11.16
CA LEU A 38 -4.95 -16.65 12.46
C LEU A 38 -5.83 -15.47 12.90
N ASN A 39 -5.81 -14.33 12.20
CA ASN A 39 -6.51 -13.11 12.61
C ASN A 39 -7.33 -12.50 11.47
N GLU A 40 -8.52 -13.07 11.25
CA GLU A 40 -9.47 -12.63 10.22
C GLU A 40 -9.89 -11.16 10.34
N THR A 41 -9.98 -10.62 11.56
CA THR A 41 -10.29 -9.20 11.78
C THR A 41 -9.18 -8.30 11.24
N LEU A 42 -7.93 -8.61 11.58
CA LEU A 42 -6.77 -7.89 11.06
C LEU A 42 -6.67 -8.04 9.54
N LYS A 43 -6.91 -9.25 9.01
CA LYS A 43 -6.89 -9.54 7.57
C LYS A 43 -7.86 -8.66 6.80
N LYS A 44 -9.12 -8.59 7.25
CA LYS A 44 -10.14 -7.71 6.64
C LYS A 44 -9.76 -6.24 6.75
N LYS A 45 -9.23 -5.80 7.89
CA LYS A 45 -8.76 -4.42 8.10
C LYS A 45 -7.67 -4.04 7.10
N VAL A 46 -6.62 -4.85 6.99
CA VAL A 46 -5.49 -4.59 6.07
C VAL A 46 -5.95 -4.55 4.61
N ILE A 47 -6.82 -5.49 4.21
CA ILE A 47 -7.39 -5.51 2.85
C ILE A 47 -8.19 -4.25 2.55
N ASN A 48 -9.07 -3.83 3.47
CA ASN A 48 -9.90 -2.64 3.28
C ASN A 48 -9.06 -1.36 3.23
N ASN A 49 -8.06 -1.25 4.11
CA ASN A 49 -7.11 -0.14 4.11
C ASN A 49 -6.29 -0.08 2.82
N GLY A 50 -5.83 -1.22 2.30
CA GLY A 50 -5.13 -1.30 1.01
C GLY A 50 -5.99 -0.79 -0.14
N LYS A 51 -7.24 -1.27 -0.24
CA LYS A 51 -8.20 -0.80 -1.25
C LYS A 51 -8.46 0.71 -1.13
N LYS A 52 -8.66 1.21 0.08
CA LYS A 52 -8.88 2.63 0.36
C LYS A 52 -7.66 3.48 -0.05
N PHE A 53 -6.46 3.06 0.35
CA PHE A 53 -5.21 3.74 0.01
C PHE A 53 -5.01 3.86 -1.50
N VAL A 54 -5.23 2.78 -2.25
CA VAL A 54 -5.15 2.81 -3.72
C VAL A 54 -6.18 3.77 -4.31
N LYS A 55 -7.43 3.71 -3.87
CA LYS A 55 -8.49 4.60 -4.36
C LYS A 55 -8.18 6.08 -4.11
N GLU A 56 -7.66 6.40 -2.93
CA GLU A 56 -7.41 7.78 -2.50
C GLU A 56 -6.13 8.39 -3.08
N ASN A 57 -5.14 7.57 -3.45
CA ASN A 57 -3.82 8.07 -3.87
C ASN A 57 -3.47 7.78 -5.33
N PHE A 58 -4.06 6.72 -5.91
CA PHE A 58 -3.66 6.15 -7.20
C PHE A 58 -4.86 5.90 -8.15
N SER A 59 -6.04 6.44 -7.85
CA SER A 59 -7.15 6.43 -8.81
C SER A 59 -6.84 7.31 -10.02
N TYR A 60 -7.50 7.02 -11.14
CA TYR A 60 -7.37 7.82 -12.36
C TYR A 60 -7.70 9.30 -12.12
N ASP A 61 -8.71 9.60 -11.31
CA ASP A 61 -9.09 10.98 -10.98
C ASP A 61 -7.96 11.72 -10.23
N VAL A 62 -7.31 11.04 -9.27
CA VAL A 62 -6.16 11.59 -8.55
C VAL A 62 -4.98 11.84 -9.51
N PHE A 63 -4.68 10.87 -10.38
CA PHE A 63 -3.65 11.02 -11.41
C PHE A 63 -3.95 12.21 -12.33
N ARG A 64 -5.15 12.25 -12.91
CA ARG A 64 -5.59 13.31 -13.82
C ARG A 64 -5.50 14.67 -13.15
N SER A 65 -5.97 14.81 -11.91
CA SER A 65 -5.92 16.06 -11.17
C SER A 65 -4.48 16.57 -11.01
N LYS A 66 -3.57 15.70 -10.54
CA LYS A 66 -2.14 16.04 -10.35
C LYS A 66 -1.47 16.45 -11.67
N VAL A 67 -1.75 15.73 -12.76
CA VAL A 67 -1.19 16.06 -14.08
C VAL A 67 -1.71 17.41 -14.57
N MET A 68 -3.01 17.68 -14.46
CA MET A 68 -3.60 18.95 -14.89
C MET A 68 -3.09 20.15 -14.05
N GLU A 69 -2.85 19.95 -12.76
CA GLU A 69 -2.24 20.96 -11.89
C GLU A 69 -0.83 21.33 -12.36
N LEU A 70 0.01 20.34 -12.71
CA LEU A 70 1.35 20.59 -13.22
C LEU A 70 1.34 21.44 -14.50
N PHE A 71 0.39 21.20 -15.41
CA PHE A 71 0.25 22.02 -16.62
C PHE A 71 -0.21 23.46 -16.31
N LYS A 72 -1.10 23.66 -15.33
CA LYS A 72 -1.54 25.02 -14.93
C LYS A 72 -0.41 25.86 -14.35
N VAL A 73 0.48 25.25 -13.57
CA VAL A 73 1.63 25.97 -12.97
C VAL A 73 2.63 26.41 -14.03
N ARG A 74 2.83 25.63 -15.10
CA ARG A 74 3.84 25.88 -16.14
C ARG A 74 3.40 26.82 -17.26
N LEU A 75 2.12 27.18 -17.33
CA LEU A 75 1.58 28.08 -18.35
C LEU A 75 1.44 29.55 -17.85
N LYS A 76 2.08 29.88 -16.73
CA LYS A 76 2.30 31.26 -16.25
C LYS A 76 3.72 31.69 -16.56
#